data_AF-A0A109UVR5-F1
#
_entry.id   AF-A0A109UVR5-F1
#
_cell.length_a   1.000
_cell.length_b   1.000
_cell.length_c   1.000
_cell.angle_alpha   90.00
_cell.angle_beta   90.00
_cell.angle_gamma   90.00
#
_symmetry.space_group_name_H-M   'P 1'
#
loop_
_entity.id
_entity.type
_entity.pdbx_description
1 polymer ?
#
loop_
_entity_poly.entity_id
_entity_poly.type
_entity_poly.pdbx_seq_one_letter_code
_entity_poly.pdbx_strand_id
1 'polypeptide(L)'
;MQQNARNNSNSPGAGAGNTVSNLSSALRQVHIGNSNTTTDQSNIAIDLNSRSTQQQLMDDLNRSSSNAQDAAQVQSQQQGGHHEQDQANNGVPQQYGGPSVIDVSRITKFFQNQPMEGYTLFSHRSAPNGFKVAIVLSELNLNYDTIFLDFNLGEHRAPEFVAINPNARVPALIDHNLDNLSIWESGAIILHLVNKYYRDTGNPLLWSDNLAEQAHINSWMFFQTSGHAPMIGQALHFRYFHSQKVPSAVERYTDEVRRVYGVVEMALAEKREALIMDLDSENAAAYSAGTTPLNQSRFFDYPVWLVGDNISVADLSFVPWNNVVDRIGINIKVEFPEVYKWTKHMMRRTAVIKALRGE
;
A
#
# COMPACT_ATOMS: atom_id res chain seq x y z
N MET A 1 36.57 -40.51 -44.10
CA MET A 1 37.89 -40.27 -43.49
C MET A 1 37.78 -39.06 -42.58
N GLN A 2 38.02 -39.32 -41.29
CA GLN A 2 38.52 -38.46 -40.21
C GLN A 2 37.71 -37.27 -39.62
N GLN A 3 37.70 -37.34 -38.28
CA GLN A 3 37.23 -36.44 -37.24
C GLN A 3 38.31 -35.41 -36.81
N ASN A 4 37.88 -34.49 -35.93
CA ASN A 4 38.62 -33.75 -34.88
C ASN A 4 39.43 -32.51 -35.34
N ALA A 5 39.49 -31.37 -34.62
CA ALA A 5 38.99 -30.96 -33.30
C ALA A 5 39.09 -29.43 -33.13
N ARG A 6 38.25 -28.92 -32.19
CA ARG A 6 38.44 -27.82 -31.23
C ARG A 6 39.10 -26.50 -31.67
N ASN A 7 38.38 -25.40 -31.45
CA ASN A 7 38.93 -24.30 -30.64
C ASN A 7 37.83 -23.64 -29.81
N ASN A 8 38.03 -23.69 -28.50
CA ASN A 8 37.24 -23.10 -27.44
C ASN A 8 38.02 -21.88 -26.96
N SER A 9 37.46 -20.69 -27.06
CA SER A 9 38.01 -19.47 -26.46
C SER A 9 36.94 -18.77 -25.65
N ASN A 10 36.97 -19.04 -24.35
CA ASN A 10 36.43 -18.18 -23.31
C ASN A 10 37.06 -16.78 -23.45
N SER A 11 36.24 -15.74 -23.35
CA SER A 11 36.67 -14.46 -22.81
C SER A 11 35.63 -13.96 -21.80
N PRO A 12 36.08 -13.40 -20.66
CA PRO A 12 35.26 -13.22 -19.47
C PRO A 12 34.39 -11.96 -19.59
N GLY A 13 33.21 -12.04 -18.98
CA GLY A 13 32.27 -10.94 -18.85
C GLY A 13 32.93 -9.70 -18.23
N ALA A 14 32.85 -8.59 -18.95
CA ALA A 14 33.04 -7.27 -18.37
C ALA A 14 31.87 -7.03 -17.41
N GLY A 15 32.18 -6.95 -16.12
CA GLY A 15 31.21 -6.57 -15.11
C GLY A 15 30.60 -5.22 -15.46
N ALA A 16 29.27 -5.18 -15.49
CA ALA A 16 28.52 -3.94 -15.49
C ALA A 16 28.86 -3.20 -14.19
N GLY A 17 29.81 -2.26 -14.28
CA GLY A 17 30.05 -1.30 -13.23
C GLY A 17 28.80 -0.44 -13.09
N ASN A 18 28.21 -0.40 -11.89
CA ASN A 18 27.22 0.60 -11.51
C ASN A 18 27.86 1.99 -11.58
N THR A 19 27.86 2.61 -12.75
CA THR A 19 28.11 4.04 -12.90
C THR A 19 26.88 4.79 -12.42
N VAL A 20 26.93 5.23 -11.17
CA VAL A 20 25.95 6.12 -10.56
C VAL A 20 26.04 7.47 -11.27
N SER A 21 24.98 7.90 -11.96
CA SER A 21 24.93 9.16 -12.72
C SER A 21 24.93 10.39 -11.81
N ASN A 22 25.37 11.55 -12.31
CA ASN A 22 25.39 12.81 -11.55
C ASN A 22 23.99 13.34 -11.19
N LEU A 23 22.94 12.87 -11.87
CA LEU A 23 21.54 13.17 -11.55
C LEU A 23 20.99 12.31 -10.40
N SER A 24 21.39 11.03 -10.32
CA SER A 24 21.08 10.19 -9.15
C SER A 24 21.70 10.73 -7.85
N SER A 25 22.78 11.51 -7.94
CA SER A 25 23.37 12.23 -6.80
C SER A 25 22.66 13.57 -6.50
N ALA A 26 22.11 14.25 -7.51
CA ALA A 26 21.26 15.43 -7.31
C ALA A 26 19.87 15.07 -6.74
N LEU A 27 19.29 13.93 -7.14
CA LEU A 27 18.03 13.42 -6.59
C LEU A 27 18.18 12.84 -5.18
N ARG A 28 19.36 12.33 -4.81
CA ARG A 28 19.70 12.03 -3.39
C ARG A 28 19.69 13.26 -2.48
N GLN A 29 19.77 14.47 -3.05
CA GLN A 29 19.62 15.73 -2.30
C GLN A 29 18.18 16.24 -2.23
N VAL A 30 17.22 15.59 -2.92
CA VAL A 30 15.80 15.74 -2.53
C VAL A 30 15.75 15.33 -1.08
N HIS A 31 15.38 16.28 -0.22
CA HIS A 31 15.33 16.12 1.22
C HIS A 31 14.48 14.88 1.55
N ILE A 32 15.12 13.71 1.64
CA ILE A 32 14.60 12.62 2.46
C ILE A 32 14.69 13.21 3.84
N GLY A 33 13.63 13.93 4.22
CA GLY A 33 13.54 14.59 5.51
C GLY A 33 13.96 13.57 6.55
N ASN A 34 14.83 14.00 7.45
CA ASN A 34 15.27 13.19 8.58
C ASN A 34 14.08 13.07 9.56
N SER A 35 12.97 12.47 9.11
CA SER A 35 11.87 12.05 9.96
C SER A 35 12.35 10.79 10.65
N ASN A 36 13.04 10.98 11.77
CA ASN A 36 13.23 9.94 12.77
C ASN A 36 11.86 9.36 13.13
N THR A 37 11.48 8.30 12.42
CA THR A 37 10.40 7.40 12.79
C THR A 37 10.96 6.08 13.35
N THR A 38 12.28 5.96 13.46
CA THR A 38 12.93 5.01 14.34
C THR A 38 12.60 5.39 15.78
N THR A 39 11.81 4.54 16.42
CA THR A 39 11.86 4.34 17.86
C THR A 39 13.31 4.42 18.31
N ASP A 40 13.57 5.39 19.19
CA ASP A 40 14.79 5.66 19.94
C ASP A 40 15.76 4.45 20.05
N GLN A 41 16.69 4.31 19.10
CA GLN A 41 17.77 3.32 19.16
C GLN A 41 18.90 3.73 20.12
N SER A 42 18.71 4.79 20.92
CA SER A 42 19.72 5.24 21.88
C SER A 42 19.59 4.60 23.27
N ASN A 43 18.65 3.68 23.51
CA ASN A 43 18.43 3.08 24.84
C ASN A 43 18.37 1.55 24.92
N ILE A 44 18.89 0.80 23.93
CA ILE A 44 19.01 -0.67 24.05
C ILE A 44 20.44 -1.10 23.68
N ALA A 45 21.39 -0.77 24.55
CA ALA A 45 22.62 -1.54 24.68
C ALA A 45 22.37 -2.62 25.75
N ILE A 46 21.88 -3.79 25.32
CA ILE A 46 21.87 -4.97 26.18
C ILE A 46 23.27 -5.58 26.10
N ASP A 47 24.06 -5.35 27.14
CA ASP A 47 25.34 -6.02 27.35
C ASP A 47 25.07 -7.50 27.66
N LEU A 48 25.30 -8.36 26.65
CA LEU A 48 24.94 -9.78 26.64
C LEU A 48 25.92 -10.69 27.40
N ASN A 49 26.73 -10.15 28.32
CA ASN A 49 27.66 -10.97 29.11
C ASN A 49 27.63 -10.65 30.61
N SER A 50 26.54 -11.02 31.29
CA SER A 50 26.61 -11.33 32.73
C SER A 50 25.55 -12.37 33.13
N ARG A 51 25.99 -13.44 33.81
CA ARG A 51 25.15 -14.57 34.29
C ARG A 51 24.27 -14.20 35.51
N SER A 52 23.88 -12.93 35.69
CA SER A 52 23.17 -12.45 36.89
C SER A 52 21.69 -12.08 36.67
N THR A 53 21.19 -12.12 35.44
CA THR A 53 19.87 -11.56 35.09
C THR A 53 18.67 -12.45 35.44
N GLN A 54 18.85 -13.75 35.62
CA GLN A 54 17.72 -14.67 35.82
C GLN A 54 17.15 -14.65 37.26
N GLN A 55 17.97 -14.27 38.24
CA GLN A 55 17.55 -14.24 39.65
C GLN A 55 16.90 -12.90 40.02
N GLN A 56 17.37 -11.79 39.44
CA GLN A 56 16.73 -10.47 39.58
C GLN A 56 15.33 -10.42 38.95
N LEU A 57 15.13 -11.06 37.80
CA LEU A 57 13.81 -11.12 37.14
C LEU A 57 12.76 -11.88 37.97
N MET A 58 13.16 -12.90 38.73
CA MET A 58 12.25 -13.66 39.59
C MET A 58 11.89 -12.91 40.88
N ASP A 59 12.79 -12.09 41.42
CA ASP A 59 12.51 -11.28 42.60
C ASP A 59 11.56 -10.09 42.28
N ASP A 60 11.65 -9.50 41.09
CA ASP A 60 10.76 -8.43 40.65
C ASP A 60 9.34 -8.92 40.31
N LEU A 61 9.20 -10.17 39.84
CA LEU A 61 7.89 -10.83 39.64
C LEU A 61 7.19 -11.16 40.97
N ASN A 62 7.94 -11.45 42.04
CA ASN A 62 7.39 -11.68 43.37
C ASN A 62 7.02 -10.38 44.13
N ARG A 63 7.67 -9.26 43.80
CA ARG A 63 7.32 -7.93 44.35
C ARG A 63 6.09 -7.29 43.70
N SER A 64 5.84 -7.57 42.42
CA SER A 64 4.67 -7.04 41.70
C SER A 64 3.36 -7.76 42.04
N SER A 65 3.44 -9.03 42.47
CA SER A 65 2.29 -9.82 42.92
C SER A 65 1.82 -9.48 44.34
N SER A 66 2.70 -8.93 45.19
CA SER A 66 2.36 -8.47 46.54
C SER A 66 1.69 -7.08 46.54
N ASN A 67 2.10 -6.17 45.64
CA ASN A 67 1.50 -4.83 45.53
C ASN A 67 0.10 -4.80 44.87
N ALA A 68 -0.30 -5.87 44.19
CA ALA A 68 -1.63 -5.98 43.56
C ALA A 68 -2.75 -6.33 44.56
N GLN A 69 -2.42 -6.85 45.75
CA GLN A 69 -3.40 -7.17 46.79
C GLN A 69 -3.72 -5.97 47.71
N ASP A 70 -2.79 -5.02 47.88
CA ASP A 70 -3.01 -3.82 48.70
C ASP A 70 -3.79 -2.71 47.96
N ALA A 71 -3.75 -2.67 46.62
CA ALA A 71 -4.48 -1.67 45.82
C ALA A 71 -6.00 -1.90 45.75
N ALA A 72 -6.48 -3.11 46.11
CA ALA A 72 -7.90 -3.45 46.10
C ALA A 72 -8.64 -3.07 47.41
N GLN A 73 -7.93 -2.68 48.48
CA GLN A 73 -8.55 -2.28 49.75
C GLN A 73 -8.66 -0.76 49.97
N VAL A 74 -8.05 0.07 49.11
CA VAL A 74 -8.02 1.54 49.30
C VAL A 74 -9.17 2.28 48.57
N GLN A 75 -9.97 1.59 47.76
CA GLN A 75 -11.07 2.21 47.00
C GLN A 75 -12.45 2.23 47.68
N SER A 76 -12.56 1.82 48.95
CA SER A 76 -13.84 1.80 49.69
C SER A 76 -13.97 2.86 50.80
N GLN A 77 -13.02 3.80 50.93
CA GLN A 77 -13.10 4.87 51.93
C GLN A 77 -12.71 6.23 51.35
N GLN A 78 -13.64 6.84 50.61
CA GLN A 78 -13.73 8.29 50.42
C GLN A 78 -15.05 8.64 49.70
N GLN A 79 -16.16 8.51 50.41
CA GLN A 79 -17.38 9.28 50.14
C GLN A 79 -17.74 10.03 51.42
N GLY A 80 -17.61 11.35 51.39
CA GLY A 80 -18.02 12.21 52.50
C GLY A 80 -17.58 13.66 52.34
N GLY A 81 -18.47 14.49 51.78
CA GLY A 81 -18.53 15.93 52.01
C GLY A 81 -17.75 16.82 51.04
N HIS A 82 -18.46 17.54 50.16
CA HIS A 82 -18.67 18.99 50.30
C HIS A 82 -19.57 19.52 49.17
N HIS A 83 -20.65 20.19 49.57
CA HIS A 83 -21.48 21.04 48.74
C HIS A 83 -20.71 22.31 48.34
N GLU A 84 -20.78 22.70 47.07
CA GLU A 84 -21.08 24.08 46.69
C GLU A 84 -21.48 24.19 45.21
N GLN A 85 -22.36 25.14 44.95
CA GLN A 85 -23.13 25.35 43.72
C GLN A 85 -22.25 25.96 42.63
N ASP A 86 -22.41 25.50 41.39
CA ASP A 86 -22.41 26.42 40.26
C ASP A 86 -23.23 25.90 39.07
N GLN A 87 -23.87 26.86 38.42
CA GLN A 87 -25.09 26.73 37.65
C GLN A 87 -24.87 26.23 36.20
N ALA A 88 -25.77 25.34 35.80
CA ALA A 88 -26.37 25.17 34.47
C ALA A 88 -25.58 25.63 33.22
N ASN A 89 -25.12 24.65 32.43
CA ASN A 89 -25.30 24.70 30.98
C ASN A 89 -25.54 23.27 30.44
N ASN A 90 -26.80 22.91 30.24
CA ASN A 90 -27.23 21.61 29.71
C ASN A 90 -26.91 21.52 28.21
N GLY A 91 -25.69 21.10 27.88
CA GLY A 91 -25.39 20.48 26.59
C GLY A 91 -25.62 18.98 26.69
N VAL A 92 -26.80 18.50 26.26
CA VAL A 92 -27.08 17.07 26.13
C VAL A 92 -26.04 16.46 25.18
N PRO A 93 -25.26 15.43 25.60
CA PRO A 93 -24.43 14.69 24.66
C PRO A 93 -25.38 14.01 23.67
N GLN A 94 -25.26 14.35 22.39
CA GLN A 94 -26.02 13.72 21.32
C GLN A 94 -25.64 12.24 21.27
N GLN A 95 -26.45 11.42 21.96
CA GLN A 95 -26.32 9.97 21.98
C GLN A 95 -26.60 9.51 20.55
N TYR A 96 -25.55 9.09 19.84
CA TYR A 96 -25.68 8.44 18.53
C TYR A 96 -26.47 7.15 18.74
N GLY A 97 -27.79 7.23 18.57
CA GLY A 97 -28.65 6.07 18.46
C GLY A 97 -28.29 5.34 17.18
N GLY A 98 -27.44 4.31 17.30
CA GLY A 98 -27.22 3.37 16.21
C GLY A 98 -28.56 2.77 15.78
N PRO A 99 -28.74 2.47 14.48
CA PRO A 99 -30.02 1.97 13.98
C PRO A 99 -30.43 0.69 14.72
N SER A 100 -31.63 0.75 15.28
CA SER A 100 -32.34 -0.40 15.81
C SER A 100 -32.69 -1.34 14.64
N VAL A 101 -31.96 -2.46 14.56
CA VAL A 101 -31.97 -3.50 13.51
C VAL A 101 -31.12 -3.15 12.28
N ILE A 102 -29.97 -3.83 12.16
CA ILE A 102 -29.08 -3.81 10.99
C ILE A 102 -29.70 -4.72 9.92
N ASP A 103 -30.30 -4.16 8.87
CA ASP A 103 -30.82 -4.94 7.74
C ASP A 103 -29.67 -5.39 6.84
N VAL A 104 -29.18 -6.61 7.09
CA VAL A 104 -28.14 -7.27 6.27
C VAL A 104 -28.72 -8.33 5.32
N SER A 105 -30.04 -8.35 5.15
CA SER A 105 -30.74 -9.46 4.48
C SER A 105 -30.27 -9.71 3.05
N ARG A 106 -29.83 -8.67 2.32
CA ARG A 106 -29.29 -8.83 0.97
C ARG A 106 -27.94 -9.56 0.95
N ILE A 107 -27.11 -9.37 1.98
CA ILE A 107 -25.80 -10.02 2.10
C ILE A 107 -26.01 -11.49 2.39
N THR A 108 -26.88 -11.82 3.34
CA THR A 108 -27.29 -13.20 3.63
C THR A 108 -27.85 -13.89 2.38
N LYS A 109 -28.74 -13.22 1.62
CA LYS A 109 -29.31 -13.76 0.38
C LYS A 109 -28.26 -14.06 -0.69
N PHE A 110 -27.23 -13.22 -0.81
CA PHE A 110 -26.12 -13.48 -1.72
C PHE A 110 -25.39 -14.77 -1.34
N PHE A 111 -25.02 -14.95 -0.07
CA PHE A 111 -24.29 -16.14 0.38
C PHE A 111 -25.08 -17.45 0.22
N GLN A 112 -26.42 -17.37 0.24
CA GLN A 112 -27.31 -18.49 -0.04
C GLN A 112 -27.43 -18.83 -1.54
N ASN A 113 -27.09 -17.90 -2.44
CA ASN A 113 -27.30 -18.02 -3.89
C ASN A 113 -26.08 -17.51 -4.66
N GLN A 114 -24.90 -18.02 -4.34
CA GLN A 114 -23.64 -17.60 -4.98
C GLN A 114 -23.54 -18.14 -6.41
N PRO A 115 -22.90 -17.39 -7.34
CA PRO A 115 -22.54 -17.90 -8.66
C PRO A 115 -21.66 -19.16 -8.58
N MET A 116 -21.69 -19.97 -9.64
CA MET A 116 -20.86 -21.18 -9.77
C MET A 116 -19.48 -20.90 -10.39
N GLU A 117 -19.32 -19.77 -11.07
CA GLU A 117 -18.11 -19.38 -11.77
C GLU A 117 -17.90 -17.86 -11.73
N GLY A 118 -16.72 -17.40 -12.14
CA GLY A 118 -16.34 -15.99 -12.09
C GLY A 118 -15.93 -15.54 -10.68
N TYR A 119 -16.03 -14.24 -10.42
CA TYR A 119 -15.62 -13.64 -9.15
C TYR A 119 -16.68 -12.66 -8.61
N THR A 120 -16.83 -12.59 -7.30
CA THR A 120 -17.58 -11.51 -6.65
C THR A 120 -16.65 -10.64 -5.82
N LEU A 121 -16.60 -9.35 -6.11
CA LEU A 121 -15.83 -8.35 -5.38
C LEU A 121 -16.73 -7.58 -4.41
N PHE A 122 -16.47 -7.72 -3.11
CA PHE A 122 -17.04 -6.84 -2.09
C PHE A 122 -16.18 -5.58 -1.96
N SER A 123 -16.80 -4.42 -2.15
CA SER A 123 -16.12 -3.12 -2.21
C SER A 123 -16.96 -2.01 -1.56
N HIS A 124 -16.47 -0.77 -1.63
CA HIS A 124 -17.21 0.44 -1.30
C HIS A 124 -16.95 1.50 -2.39
N ARG A 125 -17.95 2.33 -2.71
CA ARG A 125 -17.91 3.28 -3.84
C ARG A 125 -16.80 4.32 -3.75
N SER A 126 -16.21 4.49 -2.58
CA SER A 126 -15.10 5.42 -2.34
C SER A 126 -13.84 4.73 -1.80
N ALA A 127 -13.72 3.40 -1.93
CA ALA A 127 -12.55 2.67 -1.43
C ALA A 127 -11.48 2.51 -2.52
N PRO A 128 -10.33 3.21 -2.44
CA PRO A 128 -9.28 3.08 -3.44
C PRO A 128 -8.76 1.64 -3.57
N ASN A 129 -8.66 0.91 -2.45
CA ASN A 129 -8.25 -0.50 -2.47
C ASN A 129 -9.28 -1.41 -3.17
N GLY A 130 -10.56 -1.06 -3.17
CA GLY A 130 -11.59 -1.80 -3.91
C GLY A 130 -11.42 -1.64 -5.42
N PHE A 131 -11.27 -0.40 -5.87
CA PHE A 131 -10.98 -0.11 -7.28
C PHE A 131 -9.64 -0.66 -7.75
N LYS A 132 -8.65 -0.76 -6.86
CA LYS A 132 -7.37 -1.41 -7.15
C LYS A 132 -7.55 -2.86 -7.60
N VAL A 133 -8.43 -3.62 -6.93
CA VAL A 133 -8.77 -5.00 -7.33
C VAL A 133 -9.57 -5.02 -8.62
N ALA A 134 -10.58 -4.14 -8.76
CA ALA A 134 -11.39 -4.04 -9.98
C ALA A 134 -10.55 -3.75 -11.24
N ILE A 135 -9.51 -2.90 -11.11
CA ILE A 135 -8.55 -2.62 -12.18
C ILE A 135 -7.83 -3.89 -12.62
N VAL A 136 -7.29 -4.67 -11.68
CA VAL A 136 -6.56 -5.91 -12.01
C VAL A 136 -7.49 -6.96 -12.63
N LEU A 137 -8.70 -7.14 -12.08
CA LEU A 137 -9.72 -8.00 -12.67
C LEU A 137 -10.03 -7.61 -14.12
N SER A 138 -10.20 -6.31 -14.38
CA SER A 138 -10.50 -5.79 -15.72
C SER A 138 -9.33 -5.92 -16.70
N GLU A 139 -8.10 -5.65 -16.27
CA GLU A 139 -6.89 -5.78 -17.10
C GLU A 139 -6.59 -7.24 -17.46
N LEU A 140 -6.92 -8.17 -16.57
CA LEU A 140 -6.84 -9.62 -16.83
C LEU A 140 -8.08 -10.16 -17.58
N ASN A 141 -9.05 -9.30 -17.90
CA ASN A 141 -10.31 -9.65 -18.54
C ASN A 141 -11.05 -10.80 -17.83
N LEU A 142 -11.07 -10.77 -16.49
CA LEU A 142 -11.78 -11.72 -15.65
C LEU A 142 -13.22 -11.23 -15.41
N ASN A 143 -14.19 -12.14 -15.51
CA ASN A 143 -15.60 -11.82 -15.25
C ASN A 143 -15.85 -11.65 -13.76
N TYR A 144 -16.32 -10.49 -13.34
CA TYR A 144 -16.64 -10.23 -11.94
C TYR A 144 -17.85 -9.32 -11.77
N ASP A 145 -18.57 -9.51 -10.67
CA ASP A 145 -19.59 -8.58 -10.18
C ASP A 145 -19.09 -7.84 -8.94
N THR A 146 -19.50 -6.58 -8.76
CA THR A 146 -19.15 -5.80 -7.56
C THR A 146 -20.35 -5.61 -6.64
N ILE A 147 -20.22 -6.06 -5.40
CA ILE A 147 -21.16 -5.75 -4.31
C ILE A 147 -20.58 -4.59 -3.51
N PHE A 148 -21.14 -3.39 -3.72
CA PHE A 148 -20.82 -2.22 -2.89
C PHE A 148 -21.55 -2.33 -1.55
N LEU A 149 -20.81 -2.49 -0.45
CA LEU A 149 -21.35 -2.49 0.90
C LEU A 149 -21.69 -1.08 1.37
N ASP A 150 -22.77 -0.93 2.13
CA ASP A 150 -23.11 0.28 2.87
C ASP A 150 -22.67 0.16 4.33
N PHE A 151 -21.72 1.02 4.71
CA PHE A 151 -21.17 1.01 6.08
C PHE A 151 -22.09 1.68 7.09
N ASN A 152 -22.99 2.58 6.67
CA ASN A 152 -23.97 3.21 7.54
C ASN A 152 -25.05 2.21 7.96
N LEU A 153 -25.42 1.30 7.06
CA LEU A 153 -26.32 0.19 7.34
C LEU A 153 -25.63 -0.97 8.07
N GLY A 154 -24.31 -0.91 8.28
CA GLY A 154 -23.56 -1.94 9.00
C GLY A 154 -23.40 -3.26 8.24
N GLU A 155 -23.55 -3.28 6.92
CA GLU A 155 -23.54 -4.52 6.12
C GLU A 155 -22.22 -5.29 6.18
N HIS A 156 -21.11 -4.58 6.35
CA HIS A 156 -19.79 -5.15 6.62
C HIS A 156 -19.71 -5.93 7.94
N ARG A 157 -20.76 -5.90 8.77
CA ARG A 157 -20.88 -6.67 10.01
C ARG A 157 -21.82 -7.86 9.88
N ALA A 158 -22.38 -8.11 8.68
CA ALA A 158 -23.15 -9.32 8.42
C ALA A 158 -22.29 -10.56 8.79
N PRO A 159 -22.79 -11.50 9.60
CA PRO A 159 -22.01 -12.67 10.03
C PRO A 159 -21.37 -13.43 8.87
N GLU A 160 -22.08 -13.54 7.75
CA GLU A 160 -21.63 -14.21 6.55
C GLU A 160 -20.47 -13.47 5.87
N PHE A 161 -20.49 -12.13 5.87
CA PHE A 161 -19.36 -11.34 5.36
C PHE A 161 -18.15 -11.42 6.29
N VAL A 162 -18.36 -11.36 7.60
CA VAL A 162 -17.27 -11.48 8.60
C VAL A 162 -16.63 -12.87 8.53
N ALA A 163 -17.40 -13.92 8.24
CA ALA A 163 -16.89 -15.27 8.07
C ALA A 163 -15.91 -15.39 6.90
N ILE A 164 -16.12 -14.63 5.81
CA ILE A 164 -15.19 -14.63 4.66
C ILE A 164 -14.03 -13.65 4.84
N ASN A 165 -14.22 -12.61 5.65
CA ASN A 165 -13.21 -11.59 5.93
C ASN A 165 -13.25 -11.18 7.41
N PRO A 166 -12.40 -11.78 8.26
CA PRO A 166 -12.41 -11.54 9.70
C PRO A 166 -12.07 -10.09 10.08
N ASN A 167 -11.42 -9.33 9.19
CA ASN A 167 -11.13 -7.91 9.41
C ASN A 167 -12.35 -6.99 9.18
N ALA A 168 -13.40 -7.50 8.52
CA ALA A 168 -14.60 -6.72 8.18
C ALA A 168 -14.27 -5.40 7.44
N ARG A 169 -13.32 -5.46 6.50
CA ARG A 169 -12.85 -4.32 5.69
C ARG A 169 -12.77 -4.68 4.21
N VAL A 170 -13.25 -3.81 3.34
CA VAL A 170 -13.11 -4.01 1.89
C VAL A 170 -11.70 -3.68 1.40
N PRO A 171 -11.20 -4.32 0.33
CA PRO A 171 -11.87 -5.34 -0.48
C PRO A 171 -11.85 -6.74 0.14
N ALA A 172 -12.86 -7.53 -0.24
CA ALA A 172 -12.84 -8.99 -0.15
C ALA A 172 -13.29 -9.56 -1.49
N LEU A 173 -12.70 -10.66 -1.93
CA LEU A 173 -13.00 -11.34 -3.18
C LEU A 173 -13.45 -12.76 -2.88
N ILE A 174 -14.48 -13.22 -3.59
CA ILE A 174 -14.83 -14.64 -3.69
C ILE A 174 -14.45 -15.12 -5.09
N ASP A 175 -13.62 -16.16 -5.16
CA ASP A 175 -13.34 -16.90 -6.39
C ASP A 175 -14.27 -18.11 -6.47
N HIS A 176 -15.34 -17.98 -7.26
CA HIS A 176 -16.35 -19.03 -7.41
C HIS A 176 -15.79 -20.26 -8.13
N ASN A 177 -14.73 -20.10 -8.92
CA ASN A 177 -14.08 -21.19 -9.64
C ASN A 177 -13.28 -22.12 -8.73
N LEU A 178 -13.08 -21.74 -7.46
CA LEU A 178 -12.34 -22.50 -6.45
C LEU A 178 -13.20 -22.76 -5.21
N ASP A 179 -14.42 -23.25 -5.41
CA ASP A 179 -15.37 -23.60 -4.34
C ASP A 179 -15.63 -22.42 -3.38
N ASN A 180 -15.92 -21.25 -3.96
CA ASN A 180 -16.14 -20.00 -3.23
C ASN A 180 -14.99 -19.60 -2.30
N LEU A 181 -13.74 -19.82 -2.73
CA LEU A 181 -12.55 -19.39 -1.98
C LEU A 181 -12.63 -17.89 -1.68
N SER A 182 -12.61 -17.55 -0.39
CA SER A 182 -12.52 -16.16 0.05
C SER A 182 -11.08 -15.70 0.20
N ILE A 183 -10.80 -14.49 -0.28
CA ILE A 183 -9.53 -13.81 -0.13
C ILE A 183 -9.79 -12.38 0.31
N TRP A 184 -9.15 -11.97 1.41
CA TRP A 184 -9.19 -10.61 1.95
C TRP A 184 -7.77 -10.04 1.99
N GLU A 185 -7.66 -8.71 2.09
CA GLU A 185 -6.48 -7.90 1.77
C GLU A 185 -6.23 -7.70 0.27
N SER A 186 -6.17 -6.43 -0.14
CA SER A 186 -6.01 -6.06 -1.56
C SER A 186 -4.72 -6.61 -2.20
N GLY A 187 -3.62 -6.71 -1.44
CA GLY A 187 -2.37 -7.28 -1.92
C GLY A 187 -2.47 -8.80 -2.14
N ALA A 188 -3.09 -9.51 -1.21
CA ALA A 188 -3.31 -10.97 -1.32
C ALA A 188 -4.24 -11.31 -2.48
N ILE A 189 -5.33 -10.55 -2.64
CA ILE A 189 -6.25 -10.70 -3.78
C ILE A 189 -5.52 -10.53 -5.10
N ILE A 190 -4.71 -9.48 -5.24
CA ILE A 190 -3.97 -9.21 -6.48
C ILE A 190 -2.97 -10.34 -6.78
N LEU A 191 -2.23 -10.81 -5.78
CA LEU A 191 -1.32 -11.95 -5.95
C LEU A 191 -2.07 -13.20 -6.40
N HIS A 192 -3.23 -13.49 -5.82
CA HIS A 192 -4.06 -14.62 -6.25
C HIS A 192 -4.43 -14.51 -7.73
N LEU A 193 -4.93 -13.34 -8.15
CA LEU A 193 -5.39 -13.12 -9.52
C LEU A 193 -4.28 -13.34 -10.54
N VAL A 194 -3.10 -12.75 -10.34
CA VAL A 194 -1.99 -12.89 -11.29
C VAL A 194 -1.37 -14.28 -11.28
N ASN A 195 -1.26 -14.93 -10.12
CA ASN A 195 -0.75 -16.30 -10.04
C ASN A 195 -1.70 -17.28 -10.70
N LYS A 196 -3.01 -17.16 -10.43
CA LYS A 196 -4.03 -18.00 -11.07
C LYS A 196 -4.08 -17.76 -12.58
N TYR A 197 -4.05 -16.52 -13.03
CA TYR A 197 -4.03 -16.18 -14.45
C TYR A 197 -2.80 -16.76 -15.15
N TYR A 198 -1.61 -16.62 -14.55
CA TYR A 198 -0.38 -17.17 -15.11
C TYR A 198 -0.43 -18.71 -15.17
N ARG A 199 -0.89 -19.37 -14.10
CA ARG A 199 -1.11 -20.82 -14.07
C ARG A 199 -2.04 -21.30 -15.18
N ASP A 200 -3.16 -20.60 -15.38
CA ASP A 200 -4.23 -21.02 -16.29
C ASP A 200 -3.88 -20.73 -17.77
N THR A 201 -3.09 -19.68 -18.05
CA THR A 201 -2.82 -19.21 -19.42
C THR A 201 -1.37 -19.41 -19.90
N GLY A 202 -0.42 -19.61 -18.99
CA GLY A 202 1.02 -19.57 -19.27
C GLY A 202 1.56 -18.17 -19.59
N ASN A 203 0.72 -17.13 -19.59
CA ASN A 203 1.12 -15.74 -19.84
C ASN A 203 1.18 -14.95 -18.51
N PRO A 204 2.35 -14.46 -18.08
CA PRO A 204 2.50 -13.71 -16.83
C PRO A 204 2.01 -12.25 -16.98
N LEU A 205 0.80 -12.04 -17.51
CA LEU A 205 0.24 -10.71 -17.72
C LEU A 205 0.12 -9.95 -16.38
N LEU A 206 0.65 -8.72 -16.33
CA LEU A 206 0.81 -7.89 -15.13
C LEU A 206 1.71 -8.49 -14.03
N TRP A 207 2.42 -9.57 -14.35
CA TRP A 207 3.26 -10.34 -13.44
C TRP A 207 4.61 -10.64 -14.11
N SER A 208 5.34 -11.61 -13.58
CA SER A 208 6.56 -12.11 -14.19
C SER A 208 6.69 -13.61 -13.93
N ASP A 209 7.31 -14.34 -14.86
CA ASP A 209 7.75 -15.72 -14.66
C ASP A 209 9.17 -15.80 -14.05
N ASN A 210 9.84 -14.65 -13.92
CA ASN A 210 11.16 -14.52 -13.33
C ASN A 210 11.07 -14.23 -11.82
N LEU A 211 11.70 -15.08 -10.99
CA LEU A 211 11.65 -14.95 -9.53
C LEU A 211 12.23 -13.61 -9.01
N ALA A 212 13.27 -13.07 -9.64
CA ALA A 212 13.86 -11.80 -9.23
C ALA A 212 12.89 -10.64 -9.50
N GLU A 213 12.23 -10.62 -10.67
CA GLU A 213 11.20 -9.63 -10.96
C GLU A 213 9.99 -9.77 -10.04
N GLN A 214 9.53 -11.00 -9.74
CA GLN A 214 8.47 -11.23 -8.76
C GLN A 214 8.82 -10.65 -7.38
N ALA A 215 10.07 -10.80 -6.93
CA ALA A 215 10.53 -10.23 -5.67
C ALA A 215 10.49 -8.69 -5.69
N HIS A 216 10.85 -8.06 -6.80
CA HIS A 216 10.75 -6.60 -6.97
C HIS A 216 9.29 -6.13 -7.07
N ILE A 217 8.42 -6.84 -7.80
CA ILE A 217 6.99 -6.53 -7.87
C ILE A 217 6.39 -6.58 -6.47
N ASN A 218 6.66 -7.65 -5.73
CA ASN A 218 6.24 -7.79 -4.34
C ASN A 218 6.75 -6.64 -3.47
N SER A 219 8.03 -6.27 -3.59
CA SER A 219 8.61 -5.17 -2.81
C SER A 219 7.82 -3.87 -2.99
N TRP A 220 7.48 -3.51 -4.24
CA TRP A 220 6.66 -2.33 -4.52
C TRP A 220 5.21 -2.48 -4.07
N MET A 221 4.61 -3.66 -4.21
CA MET A 221 3.26 -3.89 -3.71
C MET A 221 3.17 -3.76 -2.19
N PHE A 222 4.11 -4.37 -1.45
CA PHE A 222 4.17 -4.26 0.00
C PHE A 222 4.51 -2.84 0.45
N PHE A 223 5.42 -2.14 -0.25
CA PHE A 223 5.65 -0.71 -0.03
C PHE A 223 4.36 0.10 -0.19
N GLN A 224 3.57 -0.20 -1.22
CA GLN A 224 2.30 0.48 -1.47
C GLN A 224 1.25 0.16 -0.38
N THR A 225 1.03 -1.12 -0.08
CA THR A 225 -0.03 -1.53 0.85
C THR A 225 0.26 -1.18 2.31
N SER A 226 1.54 -1.09 2.71
CA SER A 226 1.94 -0.84 4.10
C SER A 226 2.45 0.58 4.38
N GLY A 227 3.12 1.22 3.42
CA GLY A 227 3.75 2.53 3.59
C GLY A 227 3.06 3.67 2.85
N HIS A 228 2.37 3.39 1.74
CA HIS A 228 1.69 4.42 0.95
C HIS A 228 0.23 4.58 1.37
N ALA A 229 -0.60 3.55 1.17
CA ALA A 229 -2.03 3.61 1.44
C ALA A 229 -2.36 3.96 2.91
N PRO A 230 -1.71 3.35 3.92
CA PRO A 230 -1.99 3.70 5.32
C PRO A 230 -1.65 5.15 5.64
N MET A 231 -0.53 5.68 5.14
CA MET A 231 -0.11 7.06 5.41
C MET A 231 -1.06 8.08 4.77
N ILE A 232 -1.55 7.81 3.56
CA ILE A 232 -2.63 8.62 2.94
C ILE A 232 -3.90 8.57 3.80
N GLY A 233 -4.27 7.37 4.28
CA GLY A 233 -5.42 7.19 5.17
C GLY A 233 -5.32 8.03 6.45
N GLN A 234 -4.15 8.04 7.09
CA GLN A 234 -3.92 8.86 8.28
C GLN A 234 -3.96 10.37 7.97
N ALA A 235 -3.35 10.81 6.87
CA ALA A 235 -3.41 12.21 6.44
C ALA A 235 -4.86 12.67 6.22
N LEU A 236 -5.69 11.85 5.54
CA LEU A 236 -7.11 12.12 5.36
C LEU A 236 -7.88 12.14 6.69
N HIS A 237 -7.59 11.21 7.60
CA HIS A 237 -8.23 11.14 8.91
C HIS A 237 -8.00 12.41 9.72
N PHE A 238 -6.74 12.81 9.95
CA PHE A 238 -6.43 14.01 10.74
C PHE A 238 -6.87 15.30 10.07
N ARG A 239 -6.93 15.34 8.73
CA ARG A 239 -7.40 16.51 7.98
C ARG A 239 -8.91 16.70 8.06
N TYR A 240 -9.68 15.62 7.96
CA TYR A 240 -11.14 15.70 7.75
C TYR A 240 -12.00 15.10 8.86
N PHE A 241 -11.58 13.99 9.48
CA PHE A 241 -12.48 13.14 10.28
C PHE A 241 -12.12 13.07 11.77
N HIS A 242 -10.90 13.46 12.15
CA HIS A 242 -10.51 13.49 13.56
C HIS A 242 -11.34 14.54 14.32
N SER A 243 -11.72 14.23 15.57
CA SER A 243 -12.59 15.07 16.41
C SER A 243 -11.97 16.42 16.78
N GLN A 244 -10.65 16.54 16.64
CA GLN A 244 -9.87 17.76 16.90
C GLN A 244 -8.94 18.05 15.74
N LYS A 245 -8.67 19.34 15.48
CA LYS A 245 -7.65 19.77 14.51
C LYS A 245 -6.28 19.71 15.16
N VAL A 246 -5.41 18.86 14.62
CA VAL A 246 -4.04 18.66 15.11
C VAL A 246 -3.08 18.90 13.93
N PRO A 247 -2.62 20.14 13.71
CA PRO A 247 -1.79 20.49 12.55
C PRO A 247 -0.53 19.63 12.42
N SER A 248 0.17 19.35 13.53
CA SER A 248 1.36 18.50 13.53
C SER A 248 1.10 17.07 13.06
N ALA A 249 -0.09 16.51 13.33
CA ALA A 249 -0.47 15.20 12.83
C ALA A 249 -0.77 15.23 11.33
N VAL A 250 -1.47 16.27 10.85
CA VAL A 250 -1.71 16.46 9.41
C VAL A 250 -0.39 16.59 8.65
N GLU A 251 0.53 17.42 9.14
CA GLU A 251 1.85 17.64 8.57
C GLU A 251 2.65 16.33 8.54
N ARG A 252 2.76 15.63 9.68
CA ARG A 252 3.47 14.34 9.80
C ARG A 252 3.10 13.36 8.68
N TYR A 253 1.81 13.13 8.46
CA TYR A 253 1.37 12.15 7.46
C TYR A 253 1.42 12.69 6.04
N THR A 254 1.19 13.99 5.83
CA THR A 254 1.31 14.58 4.49
C THR A 254 2.76 14.55 4.01
N ASP A 255 3.71 14.84 4.90
CA ASP A 255 5.14 14.81 4.60
C ASP A 255 5.63 13.38 4.38
N GLU A 256 5.13 12.40 5.14
CA GLU A 256 5.44 11.01 4.88
C GLU A 256 4.91 10.55 3.51
N VAL A 257 3.70 10.98 3.12
CA VAL A 257 3.19 10.68 1.76
C VAL A 257 4.05 11.34 0.68
N ARG A 258 4.50 12.59 0.88
CA ARG A 258 5.46 13.23 -0.05
C ARG A 258 6.78 12.45 -0.12
N ARG A 259 7.32 12.00 1.01
CA ARG A 259 8.54 11.18 1.06
C ARG A 259 8.36 9.88 0.29
N VAL A 260 7.22 9.20 0.47
CA VAL A 260 6.87 7.97 -0.25
C VAL A 260 6.77 8.22 -1.75
N TYR A 261 6.11 9.29 -2.19
CA TYR A 261 6.09 9.67 -3.62
C TYR A 261 7.47 10.03 -4.14
N GLY A 262 8.35 10.63 -3.32
CA GLY A 262 9.74 10.89 -3.69
C GLY A 262 10.51 9.61 -4.04
N VAL A 263 10.25 8.49 -3.34
CA VAL A 263 10.85 7.19 -3.68
C VAL A 263 10.36 6.69 -5.04
N VAL A 264 9.05 6.81 -5.32
CA VAL A 264 8.46 6.38 -6.61
C VAL A 264 8.96 7.27 -7.75
N GLU A 265 8.99 8.59 -7.55
CA GLU A 265 9.50 9.58 -8.51
C GLU A 265 10.94 9.27 -8.89
N MET A 266 11.81 9.05 -7.90
CA MET A 266 13.22 8.75 -8.13
C MET A 266 13.38 7.44 -8.91
N ALA A 267 12.65 6.38 -8.56
CA ALA A 267 12.73 5.10 -9.28
C ALA A 267 12.29 5.24 -10.75
N LEU A 268 11.21 5.97 -11.03
CA LEU A 268 10.74 6.22 -12.39
C LEU A 268 11.70 7.12 -13.18
N ALA A 269 12.33 8.10 -12.53
CA ALA A 269 13.34 8.96 -13.15
C ALA A 269 14.58 8.14 -13.57
N GLU A 270 15.06 7.24 -12.71
CA GLU A 270 16.16 6.32 -13.04
C GLU A 270 15.81 5.42 -14.23
N LYS A 271 14.59 4.87 -14.26
CA LYS A 271 14.10 4.08 -15.41
C LYS A 271 14.05 4.89 -16.69
N ARG A 272 13.64 6.16 -16.62
CA ARG A 272 13.63 7.05 -17.79
C ARG A 272 15.02 7.40 -18.28
N GLU A 273 15.94 7.69 -17.37
CA GLU A 273 17.33 7.98 -17.70
C GLU A 273 17.94 6.79 -18.46
N ALA A 274 17.79 5.57 -17.94
CA ALA A 274 18.24 4.34 -18.59
C ALA A 274 17.59 4.16 -19.97
N LEU A 275 16.27 4.28 -20.08
CA LEU A 275 15.55 4.15 -21.35
C LEU A 275 16.08 5.13 -22.41
N ILE A 276 16.29 6.40 -22.04
CA ILE A 276 16.76 7.43 -22.97
C ILE A 276 18.19 7.11 -23.43
N MET A 277 19.07 6.70 -22.52
CA MET A 277 20.46 6.35 -22.86
C MET A 277 20.54 5.13 -23.76
N ASP A 278 19.71 4.11 -23.53
CA ASP A 278 19.71 2.89 -24.33
C ASP A 278 19.18 3.15 -25.75
N LEU A 279 18.15 4.00 -25.89
CA LEU A 279 17.53 4.30 -27.18
C LEU A 279 18.21 5.44 -27.97
N ASP A 280 19.09 6.22 -27.32
CA ASP A 280 19.83 7.35 -27.89
C ASP A 280 21.30 7.31 -27.44
N SER A 281 21.94 6.16 -27.69
CA SER A 281 23.30 5.86 -27.21
C SER A 281 24.37 6.82 -27.73
N GLU A 282 24.16 7.41 -28.90
CA GLU A 282 25.04 8.44 -29.48
C GLU A 282 25.06 9.73 -28.64
N ASN A 283 23.96 10.06 -27.97
CA ASN A 283 23.83 11.25 -27.11
C ASN A 283 23.83 10.93 -25.60
N ALA A 284 23.97 9.66 -25.21
CA ALA A 284 23.90 9.21 -23.82
C ALA A 284 24.87 9.95 -22.88
N ALA A 285 26.08 10.28 -23.36
CA ALA A 285 27.07 11.02 -22.58
C ALA A 285 26.61 12.45 -22.22
N ALA A 286 25.81 13.10 -23.08
CA ALA A 286 25.30 14.44 -22.83
C ALA A 286 24.15 14.43 -21.81
N TYR A 287 23.28 13.41 -21.87
CA TYR A 287 22.23 13.22 -20.88
C TYR A 287 22.79 12.85 -19.51
N SER A 288 23.74 11.91 -19.42
CA SER A 288 24.32 11.45 -18.14
C SER A 288 25.13 12.54 -17.44
N ALA A 289 25.79 13.40 -18.22
CA ALA A 289 26.52 14.55 -17.71
C ALA A 289 25.60 15.72 -17.31
N GLY A 290 24.30 15.67 -17.63
CA GLY A 290 23.35 16.76 -17.39
C GLY A 290 23.57 17.99 -18.30
N THR A 291 24.39 17.86 -19.34
CA THR A 291 24.63 18.96 -20.31
C THR A 291 23.49 19.09 -21.31
N THR A 292 22.74 18.00 -21.53
CA THR A 292 21.47 18.00 -22.25
C THR A 292 20.34 17.58 -21.31
N PRO A 293 19.31 18.43 -21.10
CA PRO A 293 18.13 18.06 -20.33
C PRO A 293 17.39 16.84 -20.93
N LEU A 294 16.95 15.90 -20.09
CA LEU A 294 16.21 14.70 -20.54
C LEU A 294 14.93 15.02 -21.33
N ASN A 295 14.31 16.19 -21.08
CA ASN A 295 13.10 16.62 -21.79
C ASN A 295 13.31 16.93 -23.28
N GLN A 296 14.55 16.99 -23.76
CA GLN A 296 14.86 17.11 -25.18
C GLN A 296 14.85 15.75 -25.91
N SER A 297 14.89 14.64 -25.17
CA SER A 297 14.81 13.31 -25.79
C SER A 297 13.44 13.08 -26.41
N ARG A 298 13.43 12.55 -27.64
CA ARG A 298 12.20 12.08 -28.30
C ARG A 298 11.47 10.98 -27.53
N PHE A 299 12.15 10.32 -26.59
CA PHE A 299 11.60 9.25 -25.75
C PHE A 299 11.17 9.73 -24.36
N PHE A 300 11.20 11.04 -24.10
CA PHE A 300 10.91 11.60 -22.77
C PHE A 300 9.47 11.35 -22.26
N ASP A 301 8.53 11.08 -23.16
CA ASP A 301 7.14 10.75 -22.83
C ASP A 301 6.81 9.25 -23.00
N TYR A 302 7.78 8.41 -23.37
CA TYR A 302 7.56 6.97 -23.42
C TYR A 302 7.22 6.43 -22.02
N PRO A 303 6.32 5.43 -21.91
CA PRO A 303 5.98 4.85 -20.62
C PRO A 303 7.19 4.13 -20.02
N VAL A 304 7.38 4.31 -18.72
CA VAL A 304 8.36 3.59 -17.90
C VAL A 304 7.62 2.96 -16.73
N TRP A 305 8.09 1.81 -16.27
CA TRP A 305 7.42 1.00 -15.24
C TRP A 305 8.38 0.67 -14.11
N LEU A 306 7.82 0.37 -12.93
CA LEU A 306 8.63 0.16 -11.71
C LEU A 306 9.53 -1.08 -11.81
N VAL A 307 9.04 -2.15 -12.45
CA VAL A 307 9.74 -3.44 -12.56
C VAL A 307 9.67 -3.95 -13.99
N GLY A 308 10.83 -4.40 -14.50
CA GLY A 308 10.97 -4.76 -15.91
C GLY A 308 10.64 -3.58 -16.84
N ASP A 309 10.37 -3.92 -18.10
CA ASP A 309 10.01 -2.95 -19.15
C ASP A 309 8.51 -2.93 -19.46
N ASN A 310 7.70 -3.63 -18.66
CA ASN A 310 6.26 -3.79 -18.84
C ASN A 310 5.48 -3.39 -17.59
N ILE A 311 4.24 -2.94 -17.78
CA ILE A 311 3.33 -2.65 -16.68
C ILE A 311 3.04 -3.92 -15.86
N SER A 312 3.03 -3.77 -14.53
CA SER A 312 2.72 -4.85 -13.61
C SER A 312 1.72 -4.41 -12.54
N VAL A 313 1.33 -5.36 -11.67
CA VAL A 313 0.54 -5.05 -10.48
C VAL A 313 1.27 -4.17 -9.46
N ALA A 314 2.60 -4.04 -9.54
CA ALA A 314 3.33 -3.04 -8.77
C ALA A 314 2.91 -1.63 -9.18
N ASP A 315 2.63 -1.40 -10.47
CA ASP A 315 2.26 -0.09 -10.98
C ASP A 315 0.80 0.24 -10.72
N LEU A 316 -0.09 -0.64 -11.16
CA LEU A 316 -1.54 -0.48 -11.06
C LEU A 316 -2.00 -0.29 -9.61
N SER A 317 -1.23 -0.82 -8.66
CA SER A 317 -1.45 -0.70 -7.23
C SER A 317 -1.55 0.75 -6.73
N PHE A 318 -0.88 1.70 -7.38
CA PHE A 318 -0.86 3.10 -6.96
C PHE A 318 -1.99 3.93 -7.57
N VAL A 319 -2.55 3.52 -8.72
CA VAL A 319 -3.49 4.33 -9.51
C VAL A 319 -4.67 4.89 -8.70
N PRO A 320 -5.43 4.08 -7.93
CA PRO A 320 -6.56 4.62 -7.19
C PRO A 320 -6.17 5.61 -6.10
N TRP A 321 -4.96 5.48 -5.56
CA TRP A 321 -4.43 6.35 -4.51
C TRP A 321 -3.85 7.65 -5.07
N ASN A 322 -3.21 7.60 -6.25
CA ASN A 322 -2.75 8.80 -6.97
C ASN A 322 -3.91 9.78 -7.24
N ASN A 323 -5.12 9.25 -7.44
CA ASN A 323 -6.31 10.04 -7.74
C ASN A 323 -6.95 10.71 -6.52
N VAL A 324 -6.42 10.52 -5.30
CA VAL A 324 -7.03 11.08 -4.07
C VAL A 324 -6.09 11.90 -3.20
N VAL A 325 -4.79 11.96 -3.52
CA VAL A 325 -3.81 12.70 -2.71
C VAL A 325 -3.85 14.21 -2.90
N ASP A 326 -4.52 14.70 -3.94
CA ASP A 326 -4.87 16.12 -4.10
C ASP A 326 -5.69 16.63 -2.91
N ARG A 327 -6.54 15.77 -2.33
CA ARG A 327 -7.33 16.07 -1.12
C ARG A 327 -6.47 16.38 0.10
N ILE A 328 -5.22 15.90 0.16
CA ILE A 328 -4.29 16.23 1.25
C ILE A 328 -3.29 17.33 0.85
N GLY A 329 -3.51 17.97 -0.29
CA GLY A 329 -2.68 19.09 -0.76
C GLY A 329 -1.40 18.67 -1.47
N ILE A 330 -1.36 17.45 -2.03
CA ILE A 330 -0.27 16.99 -2.89
C ILE A 330 -0.68 17.11 -4.34
N ASN A 331 0.06 17.89 -5.11
CA ASN A 331 -0.14 18.08 -6.54
C ASN A 331 0.88 17.24 -7.32
N ILE A 332 0.51 16.02 -7.68
CA ILE A 332 1.38 15.07 -8.40
C ILE A 332 1.98 15.71 -9.67
N LYS A 333 1.21 16.50 -10.43
CA LYS A 333 1.69 17.13 -11.67
C LYS A 333 2.86 18.08 -11.44
N VAL A 334 2.88 18.77 -10.30
CA VAL A 334 3.89 19.79 -9.99
C VAL A 334 5.02 19.21 -9.17
N GLU A 335 4.69 18.40 -8.16
CA GLU A 335 5.65 17.87 -7.19
C GLU A 335 6.40 16.63 -7.71
N PHE A 336 5.76 15.80 -8.56
CA PHE A 336 6.28 14.50 -9.01
C PHE A 336 6.05 14.27 -10.51
N PRO A 337 6.83 14.92 -11.40
CA PRO A 337 6.62 14.88 -12.85
C PRO A 337 6.64 13.47 -13.47
N GLU A 338 7.50 12.56 -13.02
CA GLU A 338 7.55 11.19 -13.52
C GLU A 338 6.34 10.38 -13.06
N VAL A 339 5.95 10.50 -11.78
CA VAL A 339 4.71 9.91 -11.27
C VAL A 339 3.50 10.41 -12.05
N TYR A 340 3.46 11.70 -12.41
CA TYR A 340 2.38 12.27 -13.23
C TYR A 340 2.29 11.63 -14.62
N LYS A 341 3.42 11.47 -15.32
CA LYS A 341 3.45 10.81 -16.64
C LYS A 341 3.03 9.34 -16.53
N TRP A 342 3.58 8.65 -15.54
CA TRP A 342 3.28 7.25 -15.25
C TRP A 342 1.81 7.01 -14.93
N THR A 343 1.22 7.79 -14.01
CA THR A 343 -0.19 7.67 -13.66
C THR A 343 -1.10 8.00 -14.86
N LYS A 344 -0.72 8.98 -15.69
CA LYS A 344 -1.48 9.35 -16.89
C LYS A 344 -1.49 8.24 -17.93
N HIS A 345 -0.38 7.53 -18.11
CA HIS A 345 -0.32 6.36 -18.99
C HIS A 345 -1.23 5.23 -18.50
N MET A 346 -1.24 4.93 -17.20
CA MET A 346 -2.16 3.93 -16.64
C MET A 346 -3.64 4.35 -16.76
N MET A 347 -3.96 5.61 -16.47
CA MET A 347 -5.33 6.14 -16.53
C MET A 347 -5.93 6.20 -17.94
N ARG A 348 -5.10 6.08 -18.99
CA ARG A 348 -5.57 6.03 -20.39
C ARG A 348 -5.97 4.62 -20.84
N ARG A 349 -5.68 3.59 -20.04
CA ARG A 349 -5.97 2.20 -20.39
C ARG A 349 -7.47 1.94 -20.30
N THR A 350 -8.05 1.33 -21.32
CA THR A 350 -9.50 1.07 -21.40
C THR A 350 -10.01 0.25 -20.21
N ALA A 351 -9.25 -0.76 -19.78
CA ALA A 351 -9.59 -1.58 -18.62
C ALA A 351 -9.58 -0.79 -17.30
N VAL A 352 -8.58 0.08 -17.10
CA VAL A 352 -8.55 0.99 -15.94
C VAL A 352 -9.75 1.95 -15.96
N ILE A 353 -10.05 2.56 -17.11
CA ILE A 353 -11.20 3.45 -17.26
C ILE A 353 -12.50 2.72 -16.94
N LYS A 354 -12.69 1.50 -17.47
CA LYS A 354 -13.87 0.67 -17.20
C LYS A 354 -14.01 0.37 -15.71
N ALA A 355 -12.94 -0.13 -15.08
CA ALA A 355 -12.94 -0.49 -13.66
C ALA A 355 -13.30 0.69 -12.75
N LEU A 356 -12.76 1.88 -13.05
CA LEU A 356 -12.98 3.09 -12.23
C LEU A 356 -14.38 3.70 -12.36
N ARG A 357 -15.21 3.27 -13.32
CA ARG A 357 -16.63 3.66 -13.37
C ARG A 357 -17.45 3.03 -12.26
N GLY A 358 -17.00 1.89 -11.73
CA GLY A 358 -17.73 1.14 -10.70
C GLY A 358 -19.06 0.58 -11.23
N GLU A 359 -19.07 0.19 -12.51
CA GLU A 359 -20.14 -0.55 -13.18
C GLU A 359 -20.17 -2.01 -12.73
#